data_AF-A0AAP1ECR4-F1
#
_entry.id   AF-A0AAP1ECR4-F1
#
_cell.length_a   1.000
_cell.length_b   1.000
_cell.length_c   1.000
_cell.angle_alpha   90.00
_cell.angle_beta   90.00
_cell.angle_gamma   90.00
#
_symmetry.space_group_name_H-M   'P 1'
#
loop_
_entity.id
_entity.type
_entity.pdbx_description
1 polymer ?
#
loop_
_entity_poly.entity_id
_entity_poly.type
_entity_poly.pdbx_seq_one_letter_code
_entity_poly.pdbx_strand_id
1 'polypeptide(L)'
;MPNQEQIKRMNDINDLIKLIADIDRRTFFCKQMNRKAYFRFKKKLFFVDDYTGADVYPYEMGYGSPNGFSHGGNMWQLVNSFRKFIITGKCGELRDYKEIWAYSYEGCMKIRQKAKEIGFIESVDYPYSFDDWMITY
;
A
#
# COMPACT_ATOMS: atom_id res chain seq x y z
N MET A 1 -4.38 23.79 0.61
CA MET A 1 -3.22 23.08 1.20
C MET A 1 -3.75 21.91 2.01
N PRO A 2 -3.02 20.80 2.15
CA PRO A 2 -3.47 19.68 2.99
C PRO A 2 -3.60 20.13 4.44
N ASN A 3 -4.60 19.61 5.15
CA ASN A 3 -4.73 19.88 6.58
C ASN A 3 -3.75 19.01 7.40
N GLN A 4 -3.58 19.33 8.68
CA GLN A 4 -2.61 18.64 9.54
C GLN A 4 -2.89 17.13 9.66
N GLU A 5 -4.16 16.73 9.70
CA GLU A 5 -4.51 15.30 9.76
C GLU A 5 -4.17 14.56 8.46
N GLN A 6 -4.38 15.19 7.30
CA GLN A 6 -4.01 14.63 6.00
C GLN A 6 -2.49 14.43 5.92
N ILE A 7 -1.71 15.37 6.44
CA ILE A 7 -0.24 15.23 6.53
C ILE A 7 0.12 14.07 7.46
N LYS A 8 -0.51 13.96 8.63
CA LYS A 8 -0.29 12.84 9.56
C LYS A 8 -0.59 11.50 8.90
N ARG A 9 -1.79 11.33 8.32
CA ARG A 9 -2.19 10.09 7.65
C ARG A 9 -1.29 9.75 6.46
N MET A 10 -0.80 10.74 5.72
CA MET A 10 0.18 10.51 4.64
C MET A 10 1.49 9.94 5.20
N ASN A 11 2.02 10.52 6.28
CA ASN A 11 3.24 10.00 6.91
C ASN A 11 3.03 8.60 7.48
N ASP A 12 1.89 8.35 8.13
CA ASP A 12 1.53 7.03 8.65
C ASP A 12 1.47 5.96 7.53
N ILE A 13 0.89 6.31 6.38
CA ILE A 13 0.88 5.44 5.19
C ILE A 13 2.29 5.26 4.62
N ASN A 14 3.12 6.30 4.60
CA ASN A 14 4.50 6.17 4.12
C ASN A 14 5.33 5.24 4.99
N ASP A 15 5.11 5.26 6.31
CA ASP A 15 5.74 4.31 7.24
C ASP A 15 5.27 2.87 6.99
N LEU A 16 3.97 2.68 6.70
CA LEU A 16 3.43 1.38 6.30
C LEU A 16 4.03 0.89 4.97
N ILE A 17 4.11 1.76 3.95
CA ILE A 17 4.73 1.44 2.66
C ILE A 17 6.21 1.07 2.86
N LYS A 18 6.93 1.81 3.71
CA LYS A 18 8.32 1.50 4.05
C LYS A 18 8.46 0.11 4.69
N LEU A 19 7.58 -0.24 5.62
CA LEU A 19 7.55 -1.58 6.22
C LEU A 19 7.31 -2.67 5.18
N ILE A 20 6.32 -2.49 4.30
CA ILE A 20 6.02 -3.43 3.20
C ILE A 20 7.22 -3.57 2.26
N ALA A 21 7.93 -2.46 1.99
CA ALA A 21 9.12 -2.41 1.14
C ALA A 21 10.36 -3.06 1.77
N ASP A 22 10.39 -3.23 3.10
CA ASP A 22 11.52 -3.81 3.82
C ASP A 22 11.33 -5.30 4.15
N ILE A 23 10.10 -5.81 4.11
CA ILE A 23 9.79 -7.19 4.51
C ILE A 23 9.57 -8.11 3.31
N ASP A 24 10.00 -9.36 3.43
CA ASP A 24 9.74 -10.47 2.51
C ASP A 24 9.85 -10.13 1.01
N ARG A 25 8.73 -9.86 0.34
CA ARG A 25 8.67 -9.58 -1.11
C ARG A 25 9.20 -8.20 -1.48
N ARG A 26 9.40 -7.31 -0.49
CA ARG A 26 9.86 -5.93 -0.66
C ARG A 26 9.00 -5.18 -1.67
N THR A 27 7.69 -5.36 -1.57
CA THR A 27 6.73 -4.66 -2.43
C THR A 27 6.87 -3.15 -2.22
N PHE A 28 6.77 -2.35 -3.29
CA PHE A 28 7.13 -0.92 -3.31
C PHE A 28 8.63 -0.60 -3.20
N PHE A 29 9.53 -1.58 -3.35
CA PHE A 29 10.96 -1.33 -3.48
C PHE A 29 11.49 -1.77 -4.85
N CYS A 30 12.11 -0.84 -5.57
CA CYS A 30 12.84 -1.12 -6.78
C CYS A 30 14.33 -1.29 -6.46
N LYS A 31 14.85 -2.52 -6.58
CA LYS A 31 16.28 -2.82 -6.37
C LYS A 31 17.19 -2.11 -7.38
N GLN A 32 16.78 -2.03 -8.65
CA GLN A 32 17.59 -1.42 -9.71
C GLN A 32 17.81 0.07 -9.46
N MET A 33 16.77 0.76 -8.98
CA MET A 33 16.81 2.20 -8.70
C MET A 33 17.15 2.52 -7.24
N ASN A 34 17.29 1.50 -6.39
CA ASN A 34 17.45 1.59 -4.94
C ASN A 34 16.45 2.59 -4.31
N ARG A 35 15.17 2.47 -4.65
CA ARG A 35 14.13 3.44 -4.30
C ARG A 35 12.90 2.74 -3.74
N LYS A 36 12.25 3.39 -2.76
CA LYS A 36 10.94 3.02 -2.25
C LYS A 36 9.88 3.97 -2.76
N ALA A 37 8.68 3.44 -3.02
CA ALA A 37 7.53 4.27 -3.34
C ALA A 37 7.04 5.01 -2.08
N TYR A 38 6.39 6.15 -2.25
CA TYR A 38 5.84 6.93 -1.14
C TYR A 38 4.83 7.97 -1.64
N PHE A 39 3.98 8.48 -0.77
CA PHE A 39 3.11 9.61 -1.04
C PHE A 39 3.76 10.94 -0.66
N ARG A 40 3.49 11.98 -1.44
CA ARG A 40 3.84 13.36 -1.10
C ARG A 40 2.75 14.35 -1.48
N PHE A 41 2.61 15.39 -0.67
CA PHE A 41 1.82 16.56 -1.04
C PHE A 41 2.68 17.58 -1.79
N LYS A 42 2.19 18.01 -2.94
CA LYS A 42 2.57 19.28 -3.59
C LYS A 42 1.41 20.27 -3.40
N LYS A 43 0.72 20.65 -4.49
CA LYS A 43 -0.61 21.27 -4.43
C LYS A 43 -1.73 20.23 -4.21
N LYS A 44 -1.49 19.00 -4.67
CA LYS A 44 -2.35 17.83 -4.50
C LYS A 44 -1.51 16.66 -3.98
N LEU A 45 -2.18 15.57 -3.61
CA LEU A 45 -1.52 14.31 -3.22
C LEU A 45 -1.05 13.57 -4.47
N PHE A 46 0.20 13.10 -4.45
CA PHE A 46 0.81 12.27 -5.49
C PHE A 46 1.42 11.02 -4.86
N PHE A 47 1.41 9.92 -5.62
CA PHE A 47 2.17 8.71 -5.33
C PHE A 47 3.44 8.73 -6.16
N VAL A 48 4.60 8.64 -5.53
CA VAL A 48 5.89 8.55 -6.20
C VAL A 48 6.21 7.07 -6.41
N ASP A 49 6.25 6.66 -7.66
CA ASP A 49 6.52 5.28 -8.07
C ASP A 49 7.99 4.89 -7.81
N ASP A 50 8.23 3.68 -7.32
CA ASP A 50 9.57 3.19 -6.98
C ASP A 50 10.46 2.95 -8.20
N TYR A 51 9.88 2.49 -9.31
CA TYR A 51 10.64 2.22 -10.54
C TYR A 51 10.86 3.52 -11.33
N THR A 52 9.78 4.21 -11.71
CA THR A 52 9.88 5.39 -12.58
C THR A 52 10.31 6.65 -11.82
N GLY A 53 9.99 6.75 -10.53
CA GLY A 53 10.17 8.00 -9.75
C GLY A 53 9.19 9.11 -10.13
N ALA A 54 8.21 8.82 -10.99
CA ALA A 54 7.23 9.79 -11.44
C ALA A 54 6.23 10.13 -10.34
N ASP A 55 5.70 11.36 -10.38
CA ASP A 55 4.54 11.74 -9.60
C ASP A 55 3.28 11.20 -10.26
N VAL A 56 2.83 10.03 -9.82
CA VAL A 56 1.59 9.42 -10.25
C VAL A 56 0.44 10.12 -9.55
N TYR A 57 -0.52 10.64 -10.32
CA TYR A 57 -1.70 11.30 -9.77
C TYR A 57 -2.78 10.27 -9.42
N PRO A 58 -3.02 9.97 -8.13
CA PRO A 58 -3.81 8.82 -7.70
C PRO A 58 -5.32 9.01 -7.85
N TYR A 59 -5.78 10.04 -8.56
CA TYR A 59 -7.19 10.33 -8.83
C TYR A 59 -7.59 10.04 -10.28
N GLU A 60 -6.63 9.72 -11.16
CA GLU A 60 -6.96 9.32 -12.53
C GLU A 60 -7.72 7.99 -12.52
N MET A 61 -8.98 8.05 -12.97
CA MET A 61 -9.79 6.89 -13.29
C MET A 61 -9.88 6.78 -14.81
N GLY A 62 -9.38 5.68 -15.38
CA GLY A 62 -9.40 5.43 -16.82
C GLY A 62 -9.01 3.99 -17.16
N TYR A 63 -9.28 3.58 -18.40
CA TYR A 63 -8.83 2.29 -18.95
C TYR A 63 -7.33 2.36 -19.25
N GLY A 64 -6.50 1.82 -18.35
CA GLY A 64 -5.04 1.75 -18.51
C GLY A 64 -4.30 1.96 -17.20
N SER A 65 -3.00 1.65 -17.19
CA SER A 65 -2.13 2.04 -16.08
C SER A 65 -1.96 3.56 -16.09
N PRO A 66 -2.11 4.24 -14.94
CA PRO A 66 -1.88 5.68 -14.85
C PRO A 66 -0.50 6.06 -15.35
N ASN A 67 -0.36 7.26 -15.91
CA ASN A 67 0.91 7.72 -16.44
C ASN A 67 1.99 7.67 -15.35
N GLY A 68 3.07 6.92 -15.61
CA GLY A 68 4.21 6.76 -14.70
C GLY A 68 4.06 5.69 -13.63
N PHE A 69 2.93 4.97 -13.58
CA PHE A 69 2.75 3.84 -12.64
C PHE A 69 3.30 2.54 -13.24
N SER A 70 4.26 1.90 -12.55
CA SER A 70 4.94 0.71 -13.09
C SER A 70 4.32 -0.63 -12.67
N HIS A 71 3.27 -0.62 -11.85
CA HIS A 71 2.69 -1.84 -11.27
C HIS A 71 1.35 -2.23 -11.90
N GLY A 72 0.92 -3.47 -11.62
CA GLY A 72 -0.37 -3.99 -12.08
C GLY A 72 -1.59 -3.42 -11.33
N GLY A 73 -2.79 -3.75 -11.82
CA GLY A 73 -4.07 -3.21 -11.32
C GLY A 73 -4.34 -3.46 -9.83
N ASN A 74 -3.82 -4.55 -9.25
CA ASN A 74 -3.95 -4.82 -7.81
C ASN A 74 -3.22 -3.81 -6.95
N MET A 75 -2.03 -3.42 -7.37
CA MET A 75 -1.28 -2.38 -6.68
C MET A 75 -1.98 -1.03 -6.80
N TRP A 76 -2.55 -0.75 -7.97
CA TRP A 76 -3.25 0.52 -8.20
C TRP A 76 -4.45 0.70 -7.28
N GLN A 77 -5.22 -0.36 -7.05
CA GLN A 77 -6.34 -0.30 -6.11
C GLN A 77 -5.89 -0.08 -4.68
N LEU A 78 -4.79 -0.70 -4.24
CA LEU A 78 -4.23 -0.43 -2.91
C LEU A 78 -3.78 1.03 -2.78
N VAL A 79 -3.04 1.55 -3.76
CA VAL A 79 -2.62 2.98 -3.80
C VAL A 79 -3.84 3.90 -3.71
N ASN A 80 -4.95 3.54 -4.39
CA ASN A 80 -6.20 4.28 -4.28
C ASN A 80 -6.87 4.18 -2.90
N SER A 81 -6.80 3.02 -2.26
CA SER A 81 -7.27 2.79 -0.89
C SER A 81 -6.50 3.67 0.10
N PHE A 82 -5.16 3.69 0.00
CA PHE A 82 -4.30 4.61 0.76
C PHE A 82 -4.65 6.07 0.51
N ARG A 83 -4.79 6.49 -0.75
CA ARG A 83 -5.23 7.86 -1.08
C ARG A 83 -6.55 8.20 -0.39
N LYS A 84 -7.55 7.32 -0.48
CA LYS A 84 -8.88 7.55 0.13
C LYS A 84 -8.75 7.74 1.64
N PHE A 85 -7.97 6.89 2.31
CA PHE A 85 -7.70 7.04 3.74
C PHE A 85 -6.98 8.36 4.06
N ILE A 86 -5.91 8.70 3.35
CA ILE A 86 -5.16 9.95 3.58
C ILE A 86 -6.11 11.16 3.52
N ILE A 87 -6.95 11.21 2.49
CA ILE A 87 -7.82 12.36 2.22
C ILE A 87 -9.02 12.41 3.15
N THR A 88 -9.65 11.28 3.44
CA THR A 88 -10.97 11.22 4.11
C THR A 88 -10.95 10.68 5.53
N GLY A 89 -9.86 10.02 5.94
CA GLY A 89 -9.78 9.29 7.21
C GLY A 89 -10.61 8.00 7.26
N LYS A 90 -11.37 7.67 6.22
CA LYS A 90 -12.16 6.43 6.17
C LYS A 90 -11.22 5.23 6.01
N CYS A 91 -11.48 4.18 6.80
CA CYS A 91 -10.79 2.90 6.70
C CYS A 91 -10.68 2.45 5.24
N GLY A 92 -9.50 1.93 4.91
CA GLY A 92 -9.25 1.27 3.65
C GLY A 92 -9.16 -0.24 3.83
N GLU A 93 -8.55 -0.87 2.84
CA GLU A 93 -8.44 -2.31 2.72
C GLU A 93 -7.05 -2.65 2.21
N LEU A 94 -6.41 -3.63 2.85
CA LEU A 94 -5.27 -4.35 2.29
C LEU A 94 -5.86 -5.43 1.37
N ARG A 95 -5.95 -5.14 0.07
CA ARG A 95 -6.69 -5.94 -0.93
C ARG A 95 -6.43 -7.48 -0.87
N ASP A 96 -7.50 -8.25 -1.06
CA ASP A 96 -7.73 -9.71 -1.21
C ASP A 96 -6.84 -10.75 -0.48
N TYR A 97 -7.54 -11.53 0.36
CA TYR A 97 -7.43 -12.88 0.97
C TYR A 97 -6.09 -13.66 1.09
N LYS A 98 -5.06 -13.41 0.28
CA LYS A 98 -3.79 -14.18 0.30
C LYS A 98 -2.54 -13.30 0.41
N GLU A 99 -2.71 -12.07 0.90
CA GLU A 99 -1.66 -11.08 1.21
C GLU A 99 -0.32 -11.29 0.50
N ILE A 100 -0.25 -10.80 -0.74
CA ILE A 100 0.93 -10.87 -1.64
C ILE A 100 2.07 -9.95 -1.15
N TRP A 101 2.02 -9.45 0.09
CA TRP A 101 2.99 -8.51 0.66
C TRP A 101 4.18 -9.23 1.28
N ALA A 102 3.91 -10.41 1.82
CA ALA A 102 4.88 -11.23 2.51
C ALA A 102 4.69 -12.69 2.11
N TYR A 103 5.78 -13.45 2.08
CA TYR A 103 5.68 -14.90 1.91
C TYR A 103 5.33 -15.57 3.25
N SER A 104 5.63 -14.90 4.36
CA SER A 104 5.45 -15.41 5.71
C SER A 104 4.20 -14.85 6.39
N TYR A 105 3.56 -15.69 7.19
CA TYR A 105 2.48 -15.26 8.09
C TYR A 105 2.93 -14.13 9.04
N GLU A 106 4.16 -14.23 9.57
CA GLU A 106 4.70 -13.19 10.45
C GLU A 106 4.84 -11.84 9.74
N GLY A 107 5.30 -11.83 8.49
CA GLY A 107 5.42 -10.61 7.70
C GLY A 107 4.07 -9.98 7.41
N CYS A 108 3.10 -10.80 7.01
CA CYS A 108 1.70 -10.41 6.83
C CYS A 108 1.12 -9.78 8.11
N MET A 109 1.24 -10.46 9.25
CA MET A 109 0.74 -9.97 10.54
C MET A 109 1.41 -8.66 10.98
N LYS A 110 2.73 -8.50 10.76
CA LYS A 110 3.43 -7.23 11.05
C LYS A 110 2.85 -6.07 10.24
N ILE A 111 2.59 -6.27 8.95
CA ILE A 111 1.97 -5.26 8.08
C ILE A 111 0.56 -4.93 8.56
N ARG A 112 -0.26 -5.94 8.84
CA ARG A 112 -1.64 -5.74 9.32
C ARG A 112 -1.68 -5.02 10.66
N GLN A 113 -0.82 -5.40 11.59
CA GLN A 113 -0.72 -4.77 12.90
C GLN A 113 -0.37 -3.29 12.78
N LYS A 114 0.63 -2.96 11.95
CA LYS A 114 0.96 -1.55 11.65
C LYS A 114 -0.20 -0.81 10.98
N ALA A 115 -0.88 -1.44 10.04
CA ALA A 115 -2.04 -0.86 9.37
C ALA A 115 -3.20 -0.57 10.34
N LYS A 116 -3.43 -1.46 11.33
CA LYS A 116 -4.42 -1.25 12.39
C LYS A 116 -4.01 -0.11 13.33
N GLU A 117 -2.76 -0.08 13.76
CA GLU A 117 -2.22 0.97 14.64
C GLU A 117 -2.40 2.38 14.07
N ILE A 118 -2.23 2.53 12.75
CA ILE A 118 -2.42 3.82 12.08
C ILE A 118 -3.89 4.12 11.74
N GLY A 119 -4.81 3.20 12.05
CA GLY A 119 -6.24 3.32 11.75
C GLY A 119 -6.61 3.12 10.28
N PHE A 120 -5.70 2.54 9.46
CA PHE A 120 -5.99 2.27 8.06
C PHE A 120 -6.98 1.11 7.90
N ILE A 121 -6.91 0.11 8.76
CA ILE A 121 -7.86 -1.01 8.85
C ILE A 121 -8.40 -1.14 10.28
N GLU A 122 -9.57 -1.75 10.43
CA GLU A 122 -10.23 -1.89 11.74
C GLU A 122 -9.76 -3.13 12.51
N SER A 123 -9.53 -4.23 11.80
CA SER A 123 -9.09 -5.49 12.39
C SER A 123 -7.87 -6.07 11.67
N VAL A 124 -7.06 -6.80 12.44
CA VAL A 124 -5.99 -7.67 11.91
C VAL A 124 -6.52 -9.04 11.53
N ASP A 125 -7.81 -9.33 11.72
CA ASP A 125 -8.38 -10.65 11.44
C ASP A 125 -8.14 -11.05 9.99
N TYR A 126 -7.53 -12.21 9.83
CA TYR A 126 -7.00 -12.72 8.59
C TYR A 126 -7.71 -14.04 8.33
N PRO A 127 -8.65 -14.13 7.36
CA PRO A 127 -9.25 -15.40 6.98
C PRO A 127 -8.23 -16.19 6.16
N TYR A 128 -7.21 -16.71 6.81
CA TYR A 128 -6.26 -17.64 6.19
C TYR A 128 -6.77 -19.06 6.39
N SER A 129 -7.29 -19.69 5.34
CA SER A 129 -7.36 -21.15 5.32
C SER A 129 -5.98 -21.70 4.95
N PHE A 130 -5.14 -21.95 5.95
CA PHE A 130 -3.93 -22.79 5.78
C PHE A 130 -4.35 -24.21 5.34
N ASP A 131 -5.56 -24.62 5.70
CA ASP A 131 -6.14 -25.94 5.47
C ASP A 131 -6.34 -26.30 3.99
N ASP A 132 -6.52 -25.32 3.10
CA ASP A 132 -6.84 -25.60 1.68
C ASP A 132 -5.60 -25.94 0.82
N TRP A 133 -4.37 -25.66 1.29
CA TRP A 133 -3.15 -25.89 0.51
C TRP A 133 -2.38 -27.16 0.91
N MET A 134 -2.67 -27.73 2.08
CA MET A 134 -2.04 -28.97 2.57
C MET A 134 -2.82 -30.25 2.20
N ILE A 135 -3.96 -30.13 1.51
CA ILE A 135 -4.80 -31.27 1.10
C ILE A 135 -4.46 -31.75 -0.33
N THR A 136 -3.53 -31.11 -1.06
CA THR A 136 -3.27 -31.44 -2.48
C THR A 136 -1.83 -31.73 -2.88
N TYR A 137 -0.98 -32.26 -1.99
CA TYR A 137 0.24 -33.01 -2.38
C TYR A 137 0.59 -34.13 -1.41
#